data_AF-A0A1X9Y0F2-F1
#
_entry.id   AF-A0A1X9Y0F2-F1
#
_cell.length_a   1.000
_cell.length_b   1.000
_cell.length_c   1.000
_cell.angle_alpha   90.00
_cell.angle_beta   90.00
_cell.angle_gamma   90.00
#
_symmetry.space_group_name_H-M   'P 1'
#
loop_
_entity.id
_entity.type
_entity.pdbx_description
1 polymer ?
#
loop_
_entity_poly.entity_id
_entity_poly.type
_entity_poly.pdbx_seq_one_letter_code
_entity_poly.pdbx_strand_id
1 'polypeptide(L)'
;VVPRQPVNLLAGEQRAPEFLRRNPFGAVPILELDDGVVIPESLAIIEYFEEQYPQPPLLGTELQGRALIRAWERRCELGVVL
;
A
#
# COMPACT_ATOMS: atom_id res chain seq x y z
N VAL A 1 -4.23 -14.81 7.11
CA VAL A 1 -3.12 -14.39 6.23
C VAL A 1 -3.75 -13.85 4.96
N VAL A 2 -3.36 -12.67 4.50
CA VAL A 2 -3.87 -12.09 3.25
C VAL A 2 -3.28 -12.87 2.06
N PRO A 3 -4.10 -13.45 1.16
CA PRO A 3 -3.62 -14.12 -0.04
C PRO A 3 -2.77 -13.17 -0.90
N ARG A 4 -1.73 -13.70 -1.55
CA ARG A 4 -0.82 -12.91 -2.39
C ARG A 4 -0.82 -13.45 -3.80
N GLN A 5 -1.00 -12.56 -4.77
CA GLN A 5 -0.79 -12.85 -6.18
C GLN A 5 0.48 -12.15 -6.65
N PRO A 6 1.53 -12.89 -7.04
CA PRO A 6 2.73 -12.28 -7.63
C PRO A 6 2.42 -11.58 -8.95
N VAL A 7 3.12 -10.48 -9.22
CA VAL A 7 3.06 -9.74 -10.49
C VAL A 7 4.47 -9.67 -11.06
N ASN A 8 4.65 -10.16 -12.28
CA ASN A 8 5.94 -10.16 -12.94
C ASN A 8 6.24 -8.79 -13.58
N LEU A 9 7.01 -7.99 -12.85
CA LEU A 9 7.39 -6.64 -13.29
C LEU A 9 8.30 -6.63 -14.51
N LEU A 10 9.12 -7.67 -14.70
CA LEU A 10 10.02 -7.81 -15.85
C LEU A 10 9.25 -8.15 -17.13
N ALA A 11 8.19 -8.96 -17.00
CA ALA A 11 7.27 -9.24 -18.10
C ALA A 11 6.27 -8.10 -18.36
N GLY A 12 6.22 -7.09 -17.48
CA GLY A 12 5.36 -5.92 -17.65
C GLY A 12 3.88 -6.18 -17.32
N GLU A 13 3.55 -7.19 -16.51
CA GLU A 13 2.17 -7.54 -16.16
C GLU A 13 1.38 -6.38 -15.52
N GLN A 14 2.05 -5.53 -14.75
CA GLN A 14 1.49 -4.31 -14.16
C GLN A 14 1.08 -3.25 -15.20
N ARG A 15 1.49 -3.41 -16.46
CA ARG A 15 1.11 -2.56 -17.59
C ARG A 15 0.02 -3.17 -18.46
N ALA A 16 -0.42 -4.39 -18.17
CA ALA A 16 -1.50 -5.02 -18.90
C ALA A 16 -2.80 -4.21 -18.73
N PRO A 17 -3.67 -4.12 -19.75
CA PRO A 17 -4.92 -3.36 -19.67
C PRO A 17 -5.79 -3.73 -18.48
N GLU A 18 -5.80 -5.01 -18.09
CA GLU A 18 -6.52 -5.48 -16.91
C GLU A 18 -5.96 -4.91 -15.60
N PHE A 19 -4.64 -4.86 -15.45
CA PHE A 19 -4.02 -4.27 -14.27
C PHE A 19 -4.26 -2.76 -14.20
N LEU A 20 -4.11 -2.07 -15.33
CA LEU A 20 -4.28 -0.61 -15.40
C LEU A 20 -5.72 -0.15 -15.13
N ARG A 21 -6.72 -1.00 -15.38
CA ARG A 21 -8.11 -0.74 -14.95
C ARG A 21 -8.27 -0.66 -13.43
N ARG A 22 -7.43 -1.40 -12.68
CA ARG A 22 -7.43 -1.42 -11.21
C ARG A 22 -6.53 -0.33 -10.63
N ASN A 23 -5.35 -0.11 -11.23
CA ASN A 23 -4.43 0.95 -10.85
C ASN A 23 -3.80 1.61 -12.10
N PRO A 24 -4.25 2.81 -12.50
CA PRO A 24 -3.72 3.52 -13.66
C PRO A 24 -2.22 3.85 -13.59
N PHE A 25 -1.64 3.91 -12.39
CA PHE A 25 -0.19 4.10 -12.21
C PHE A 25 0.63 2.86 -12.62
N GLY A 26 -0.01 1.69 -12.78
CA GLY A 26 0.68 0.44 -13.08
C GLY A 26 1.68 0.05 -12.00
N ALA A 27 1.41 0.42 -10.74
CA ALA A 27 2.26 0.14 -9.60
C ALA A 27 1.67 -0.96 -8.72
N VAL A 28 2.56 -1.67 -8.02
CA VAL A 28 2.23 -2.65 -6.97
C VAL A 28 2.75 -2.11 -5.63
N PRO A 29 2.13 -2.48 -4.49
CA PRO A 29 0.99 -3.38 -4.33
C PRO A 29 -0.37 -2.73 -4.63
N ILE A 30 -1.39 -3.59 -4.81
CA ILE A 30 -2.82 -3.24 -4.72
C ILE A 30 -3.48 -4.23 -3.75
N LEU A 31 -4.48 -3.79 -3.00
CA LEU A 31 -5.35 -4.65 -2.20
C LEU A 31 -6.73 -4.72 -2.87
N GLU A 32 -7.20 -5.93 -3.14
CA GLU A 32 -8.56 -6.19 -3.65
C GLU A 32 -9.37 -6.82 -2.52
N LEU A 33 -10.50 -6.20 -2.17
CA LEU A 33 -11.41 -6.68 -1.13
C LEU A 33 -12.42 -7.67 -1.69
N ASP A 34 -13.08 -8.43 -0.80
CA ASP A 34 -14.05 -9.46 -1.19
C ASP A 34 -15.26 -8.91 -1.97
N ASP A 35 -15.58 -7.62 -1.81
CA ASP A 35 -16.64 -6.92 -2.52
C ASP A 35 -16.18 -6.28 -3.85
N GLY A 36 -14.91 -6.49 -4.23
CA GLY A 36 -14.32 -6.00 -5.46
C GLY A 36 -13.76 -4.58 -5.38
N VAL A 37 -13.77 -3.92 -4.22
CA VAL A 37 -13.09 -2.65 -4.03
C VAL A 37 -11.57 -2.83 -4.17
N VAL A 38 -10.93 -1.95 -4.93
CA VAL A 38 -9.46 -1.94 -5.10
C VAL A 38 -8.87 -0.72 -4.38
N ILE A 39 -7.90 -0.97 -3.52
CA ILE A 39 -7.12 0.05 -2.80
C ILE A 39 -5.69 0.00 -3.34
N PRO A 40 -5.27 0.96 -4.20
CA PRO A 40 -3.86 1.16 -4.55
C PRO A 40 -3.13 1.91 -3.42
N GLU A 41 -1.82 2.12 -3.59
CA GLU A 41 -0.92 2.83 -2.66
C GLU A 41 -0.60 2.09 -1.35
N SER A 42 0.69 1.89 -1.11
CA SER A 42 1.18 1.14 0.07
C SER A 42 0.69 1.74 1.39
N LEU A 43 0.76 3.07 1.55
CA LEU A 43 0.32 3.73 2.79
C LEU A 43 -1.19 3.59 3.01
N ALA A 44 -2.01 3.69 1.96
CA ALA A 44 -3.46 3.52 2.08
C ALA A 44 -3.83 2.08 2.48
N ILE A 45 -3.14 1.08 1.93
CA ILE A 45 -3.30 -0.32 2.34
C ILE A 45 -2.89 -0.52 3.80
N ILE A 46 -1.79 0.09 4.24
CA ILE A 46 -1.35 0.05 5.64
C ILE A 46 -2.40 0.68 6.56
N GLU A 47 -2.94 1.85 6.21
CA GLU A 47 -3.96 2.54 7.00
C GLU A 47 -5.27 1.74 7.05
N TYR A 48 -5.68 1.09 5.96
CA TYR A 48 -6.82 0.18 5.96
C TYR A 48 -6.65 -0.95 6.98
N PHE A 49 -5.48 -1.59 7.01
CA PHE A 49 -5.22 -2.65 8.00
C PHE A 49 -5.06 -2.11 9.43
N GLU A 50 -4.45 -0.93 9.61
CA GLU A 50 -4.34 -0.27 10.92
C GLU A 50 -5.72 0.02 11.52
N GLU A 51 -6.69 0.44 10.70
CA GLU A 51 -8.06 0.75 11.13
C GLU A 51 -8.90 -0.50 11.34
N GLN A 52 -8.83 -1.49 10.44
CA GLN A 52 -9.60 -2.73 10.55
C GLN A 52 -9.05 -3.68 11.61
N TYR A 53 -7.73 -3.72 11.78
CA TYR A 53 -7.02 -4.63 12.68
C TYR A 53 -6.00 -3.85 13.52
N PRO A 54 -6.46 -3.09 14.53
CA PRO A 54 -5.59 -2.21 15.33
C PRO A 54 -4.54 -2.95 16.17
N GLN A 55 -4.57 -4.28 16.21
CA GLN A 55 -3.62 -5.12 16.94
C GLN A 55 -3.15 -6.30 16.07
N PRO A 56 -1.83 -6.45 15.84
CA PRO A 56 -0.75 -5.56 16.29
C PRO A 56 -0.72 -4.25 15.47
N PRO A 57 -0.34 -3.11 16.08
CA PRO A 57 -0.29 -1.82 15.39
C PRO A 57 0.85 -1.79 14.35
N LEU A 58 0.55 -1.33 13.14
CA LEU A 58 1.51 -1.14 12.05
C LEU A 58 2.19 0.23 12.12
N LEU A 59 1.46 1.25 12.56
CA LEU A 59 1.94 2.65 12.63
C LEU A 59 2.35 3.07 14.05
N GLY A 60 2.30 2.16 15.01
CA GLY A 60 2.58 2.43 16.43
C GLY A 60 1.40 3.05 17.18
N THR A 61 1.51 3.14 18.50
CA THR A 61 0.41 3.53 19.39
C THR A 61 0.47 4.99 19.85
N GLU A 62 1.65 5.60 19.88
CA GLU A 62 1.82 6.98 20.34
C GLU A 62 1.52 8.01 19.26
N LEU A 63 0.87 9.10 19.63
CA LEU A 63 0.47 10.16 18.70
C LEU A 63 1.67 10.74 17.93
N GLN A 64 2.75 11.08 18.63
CA GLN A 64 3.97 11.60 18.03
C GLN A 64 4.67 10.54 17.16
N GLY A 65 4.70 9.28 17.60
CA GLY A 65 5.29 8.17 16.83
C GLY A 65 4.58 7.97 15.49
N ARG A 66 3.25 7.93 15.51
CA ARG A 66 2.41 7.81 14.30
C ARG A 66 2.62 8.97 13.32
N ALA A 67 2.80 10.20 13.83
CA ALA A 67 3.09 11.36 13.00
C ALA A 67 4.49 11.28 12.37
N LEU A 68 5.50 10.85 13.14
CA LEU A 68 6.86 10.67 12.65
C LEU A 68 6.96 9.57 11.58
N ILE A 69 6.26 8.46 11.75
CA ILE A 69 6.23 7.37 10.77
C ILE A 69 5.68 7.85 9.43
N ARG A 70 4.56 8.60 9.43
CA ARG A 70 4.02 9.20 8.19
C ARG A 70 4.96 10.22 7.56
N ALA A 71 5.64 11.02 8.39
CA ALA A 71 6.63 11.97 7.88
C ALA A 71 7.82 11.25 7.21
N TRP A 72 8.26 10.12 7.77
CA TRP A 72 9.32 9.29 7.19
C TRP A 72 8.88 8.59 5.91
N GLU A 73 7.69 8.00 5.91
CA GLU A 73 7.10 7.41 4.70
C GLU A 73 7.10 8.42 3.55
N ARG A 74 6.61 9.65 3.80
CA ARG A 74 6.55 10.68 2.78
C ARG A 74 7.93 11.13 2.29
N ARG A 75 8.93 11.14 3.16
CA ARG A 75 10.33 11.45 2.78
C ARG A 75 10.88 10.38 1.85
N CYS A 76 10.66 9.11 2.18
CA CYS A 76 11.07 7.98 1.35
C CYS A 76 10.43 8.05 -0.04
N GLU A 77 9.12 8.31 -0.10
CA GLU A 77 8.37 8.45 -1.36
C GLU A 77 8.94 9.57 -2.25
N LEU A 78 9.35 10.70 -1.64
CA LEU A 78 9.95 11.83 -2.35
C LEU A 78 11.45 11.68 -2.63
N GLY A 79 12.10 10.60 -2.17
CA GLY A 79 13.54 10.41 -2.29
C GLY A 79 14.39 11.39 -1.45
N VAL A 80 13.81 12.00 -0.41
CA VAL A 80 14.51 12.94 0.48
C VAL A 80 15.08 12.18 1.66
N VAL A 81 16.29 11.65 1.49
CA VAL A 81 17.03 10.96 2.56
C VAL A 81 18.16 11.88 3.01
N LEU A 82 18.04 12.43 4.22
CA LEU A 82 19.08 13.23 4.90
C LEU A 82 19.83 12.36 5.91
#